data_AF-A0A1I8BVM6-F1
#
_entry.id   AF-A0A1I8BVM6-F1
#
_cell.length_a   1.000
_cell.length_b   1.000
_cell.length_c   1.000
_cell.angle_alpha   90.00
_cell.angle_beta   90.00
_cell.angle_gamma   90.00
#
_symmetry.space_group_name_H-M   'P 1'
#
loop_
_entity.id
_entity.type
_entity.pdbx_description
1 polymer ?
#
loop_
_entity_poly.entity_id
_entity_poly.type
_entity_poly.pdbx_seq_one_letter_code
_entity_poly.pdbx_strand_id
1 'polypeptide(L)'
;MSCCKKINENSPLALNSALSIFTVPPTNVSVVRSFFREILPLSTITQDSPYLFRLFSDNLWTDLSRTYLYLELSIEKLGTDNKWSAISTTDINIGSIQGIGQTFVQQLKVTVGNNELYDSGTLYLYKAYITNELSFPDNVKSNFLASIGYYKSEKQDEYADTGFQKRCSLFANGKRSPYIKMSCCKKINENSPLALNSALSIFTSSFQLKNLAQIING
;
A
#
# COMPACT_ATOMS: atom_id res chain seq x y z
N MET A 1 19.37 -2.99 37.43
CA MET A 1 19.60 -2.20 36.20
C MET A 1 21.03 -2.43 35.73
N SER A 2 21.25 -3.28 34.72
CA SER A 2 22.58 -3.49 34.16
C SER A 2 22.81 -2.41 33.08
N CYS A 3 23.56 -1.38 33.44
CA CYS A 3 23.97 -0.33 32.49
C CYS A 3 25.00 -0.93 31.53
N CYS A 4 24.74 -0.80 30.23
CA CYS A 4 25.66 -1.24 29.19
C CYS A 4 27.03 -0.56 29.39
N LYS A 5 28.09 -1.36 29.53
CA LYS A 5 29.43 -0.87 29.82
C LYS A 5 29.94 -0.04 28.64
N LYS A 6 30.21 1.26 28.87
CA LYS A 6 30.85 2.12 27.87
C LYS A 6 32.25 1.60 27.55
N ILE A 7 32.69 1.71 26.30
CA ILE A 7 34.04 1.33 25.87
C ILE A 7 35.09 2.28 26.46
N ASN A 8 34.77 3.57 26.60
CA ASN A 8 35.50 4.54 27.42
C ASN A 8 34.52 5.58 28.03
N GLU A 9 34.97 6.38 29.00
CA GLU A 9 34.14 7.36 29.71
C GLU A 9 33.49 8.43 28.80
N ASN A 10 34.23 8.85 27.77
CA ASN A 10 33.86 9.84 26.76
C ASN A 10 33.10 9.24 25.55
N SER A 11 32.92 7.92 25.50
CA SER A 11 32.24 7.27 24.39
C SER A 11 30.75 7.60 24.44
N PRO A 12 30.13 8.01 23.31
CA PRO A 12 28.68 8.07 23.23
C PRO A 12 28.09 6.68 23.46
N LEU A 13 26.88 6.63 24.03
CA LEU A 13 26.11 5.41 24.17
C LEU A 13 25.75 4.87 22.77
N ALA A 14 26.54 3.94 22.27
CA ALA A 14 26.34 3.31 20.98
C ALA A 14 25.40 2.10 21.11
N LEU A 15 24.14 2.36 21.43
CA LEU A 15 23.09 1.35 21.33
C LEU A 15 21.88 1.99 20.65
N ASN A 16 21.57 1.50 19.46
CA ASN A 16 20.35 1.89 18.77
C ASN A 16 19.16 1.49 19.66
N SER A 17 18.27 2.44 19.97
CA SER A 17 17.09 2.17 20.80
C SER A 17 16.19 1.08 20.20
N ALA A 18 16.31 0.79 18.90
CA ALA A 18 15.62 -0.31 18.23
C ALA A 18 16.20 -1.70 18.56
N LEU A 19 17.41 -1.80 19.12
CA LEU A 19 18.13 -3.05 19.36
C LEU A 19 18.43 -3.27 20.85
N SER A 20 17.45 -3.01 21.71
CA SER A 20 17.58 -3.23 23.14
C SER A 20 17.12 -4.65 23.51
N ILE A 21 18.06 -5.57 23.71
CA ILE A 21 17.79 -7.02 23.89
C ILE A 21 17.34 -7.35 25.33
N PHE A 22 17.59 -6.46 26.29
CA PHE A 22 17.38 -6.72 27.72
C PHE A 22 16.37 -5.77 28.39
N THR A 23 15.85 -4.80 27.64
CA THR A 23 14.86 -3.85 28.16
C THR A 23 13.47 -4.41 27.92
N VAL A 24 12.66 -4.45 28.97
CA VAL A 24 11.24 -4.78 28.82
C VAL A 24 10.64 -3.73 27.89
N PRO A 25 10.03 -4.15 26.75
CA PRO A 25 9.47 -3.19 25.82
C PRO A 25 8.36 -2.39 26.52
N PRO A 26 8.35 -1.05 26.39
CA PRO A 26 7.31 -0.23 26.99
C PRO A 26 5.94 -0.67 26.47
N THR A 27 5.01 -0.90 27.39
CA THR A 27 3.66 -1.37 27.07
C THR A 27 2.76 -0.29 26.48
N ASN A 28 3.18 0.98 26.53
CA ASN A 28 2.47 2.11 25.96
C ASN A 28 3.34 2.77 24.90
N VAL A 29 3.06 2.47 23.63
CA VAL A 29 3.80 2.98 22.47
C VAL A 29 2.89 3.95 21.72
N SER A 30 3.24 5.23 21.71
CA SER A 30 2.55 6.25 20.90
C SER A 30 3.31 6.52 19.60
N VAL A 31 2.61 7.04 18.60
CA VAL A 31 3.23 7.47 17.34
C VAL A 31 4.02 8.76 17.61
N VAL A 32 5.34 8.68 17.54
CA VAL A 32 6.23 9.84 17.76
C VAL A 32 6.22 10.78 16.55
N ARG A 33 6.27 10.24 15.34
CA ARG A 33 6.29 11.02 14.09
C ARG A 33 5.78 10.18 12.91
N SER A 34 4.93 10.79 12.09
CA SER A 34 4.54 10.27 10.76
C SER A 34 4.98 11.27 9.71
N PHE A 35 5.54 10.79 8.59
CA PHE A 35 5.96 11.64 7.48
C PHE A 35 5.84 10.87 6.17
N PHE A 36 5.71 11.61 5.07
CA PHE A 36 5.75 11.05 3.73
C PHE A 36 7.18 11.10 3.20
N ARG A 37 7.61 10.02 2.55
CA ARG A 37 8.87 9.97 1.81
C ARG A 37 8.57 9.56 0.38
N GLU A 38 8.92 10.42 -0.55
CA GLU A 38 8.83 10.13 -1.98
C GLU A 38 10.03 9.27 -2.40
N ILE A 39 9.75 8.22 -3.20
CA ILE A 39 10.76 7.31 -3.71
C ILE A 39 10.49 7.11 -5.19
N LEU A 40 11.47 7.49 -6.00
CA LEU A 40 11.38 7.36 -7.44
C LEU A 40 11.61 5.91 -7.87
N PRO A 41 10.86 5.41 -8.87
CA PRO A 41 11.12 4.10 -9.44
C PRO A 41 12.48 4.10 -10.16
N LEU A 42 13.18 2.97 -10.09
CA LEU A 42 14.39 2.70 -10.87
C LEU A 42 14.07 2.31 -12.31
N SER A 43 12.92 1.71 -12.54
CA SER A 43 12.46 1.33 -13.88
C SER A 43 11.64 2.44 -14.53
N THR A 44 11.61 2.43 -15.85
CA THR A 44 10.77 3.32 -16.65
C THR A 44 9.29 3.00 -16.43
N ILE A 45 8.49 4.03 -16.22
CA ILE A 45 7.03 3.98 -16.07
C ILE A 45 6.42 3.54 -17.40
N THR A 46 6.29 2.23 -17.60
CA THR A 46 5.74 1.60 -18.80
C THR A 46 4.73 0.53 -18.38
N GLN A 47 3.79 0.17 -19.27
CA GLN A 47 2.79 -0.84 -18.95
C GLN A 47 3.35 -2.28 -18.92
N ASP A 48 4.49 -2.52 -19.57
CA ASP A 48 5.02 -3.87 -19.79
C ASP A 48 6.02 -4.32 -18.72
N SER A 49 6.60 -3.39 -17.96
CA SER A 49 7.65 -3.68 -16.98
C SER A 49 7.17 -3.46 -15.55
N PRO A 50 7.62 -4.28 -14.58
CA PRO A 50 7.40 -3.99 -13.18
C PRO A 50 8.13 -2.71 -12.75
N TYR A 51 7.56 -2.09 -11.73
CA TYR A 51 8.09 -0.90 -11.08
C TYR A 51 8.99 -1.37 -9.94
N LEU A 52 10.23 -0.90 -10.00
CA LEU A 52 11.29 -1.28 -9.08
C LEU A 52 11.56 -0.10 -8.15
N PHE A 53 11.29 -0.26 -6.86
CA PHE A 53 11.66 0.70 -5.84
C PHE A 53 12.82 0.16 -5.03
N ARG A 54 13.90 0.94 -4.96
CA ARG A 54 15.04 0.61 -4.11
C ARG A 54 14.97 1.44 -2.85
N LEU A 55 14.79 0.77 -1.73
CA LEU A 55 14.91 1.40 -0.42
C LEU A 55 16.34 1.23 0.07
N PHE A 56 16.96 2.35 0.43
CA PHE A 56 18.25 2.33 1.10
C PHE A 56 18.07 1.89 2.56
N SER A 57 19.06 1.17 3.09
CA SER A 57 19.07 0.73 4.49
C SER A 57 18.98 1.95 5.40
N ASP A 58 17.85 2.07 6.08
CA ASP A 58 17.52 3.15 7.01
C ASP A 58 16.70 2.52 8.14
N ASN A 59 16.82 3.05 9.36
CA ASN A 59 16.08 2.58 10.54
C ASN A 59 14.56 2.72 10.36
N LEU A 60 14.13 3.50 9.35
CA LEU A 60 12.74 3.68 8.98
C LEU A 60 12.08 2.40 8.44
N TRP A 61 12.88 1.48 7.87
CA TRP A 61 12.39 0.27 7.22
C TRP A 61 12.54 -0.98 8.08
N THR A 62 12.88 -0.84 9.36
CA THR A 62 12.98 -1.97 10.28
C THR A 62 11.61 -2.57 10.59
N ASP A 63 10.54 -1.78 10.54
CA ASP A 63 9.15 -2.23 10.71
C ASP A 63 8.27 -1.92 9.48
N LEU A 64 8.15 -2.89 8.57
CA LEU A 64 7.27 -2.75 7.41
C LEU A 64 5.79 -2.81 7.81
N SER A 65 5.44 -3.30 9.01
CA SER A 65 4.04 -3.41 9.45
C SER A 65 3.40 -2.06 9.77
N ARG A 66 4.19 -0.98 9.80
CA ARG A 66 3.72 0.42 9.92
C ARG A 66 4.10 1.28 8.72
N THR A 67 4.57 0.64 7.65
CA THR A 67 4.93 1.28 6.40
C THR A 67 3.81 1.09 5.38
N TYR A 68 3.33 2.20 4.84
CA TYR A 68 2.26 2.25 3.86
C TYR A 68 2.75 2.84 2.55
N LEU A 69 2.25 2.34 1.43
CA LEU A 69 2.39 2.99 0.15
C LEU A 69 1.24 3.97 -0.02
N TYR A 70 1.59 5.23 -0.26
CA TYR A 70 0.63 6.27 -0.56
C TYR A 70 0.45 6.37 -2.08
N LEU A 71 -0.79 6.45 -2.54
CA LEU A 71 -1.16 6.44 -3.95
C LEU A 71 -2.17 7.55 -4.19
N GLU A 72 -2.05 8.22 -5.31
CA GLU A 72 -3.01 9.21 -5.75
C GLU A 72 -3.45 8.84 -7.16
N LEU A 73 -4.75 8.64 -7.36
CA LEU A 73 -5.31 8.16 -8.62
C LEU A 73 -6.37 9.15 -9.14
N SER A 74 -6.40 9.36 -10.45
CA SER A 74 -7.51 10.00 -11.16
C SER A 74 -7.97 9.11 -12.30
N ILE A 75 -9.25 9.19 -12.64
CA ILE A 75 -9.81 8.51 -13.80
C ILE A 75 -10.04 9.56 -14.88
N GLU A 76 -9.60 9.26 -16.10
CA GLU A 76 -9.75 10.09 -17.28
C GLU A 76 -10.50 9.31 -18.35
N LYS A 77 -11.34 10.01 -19.12
CA LYS A 77 -12.13 9.48 -20.21
C LYS A 77 -11.50 9.88 -21.54
N LEU A 78 -11.35 8.92 -22.45
CA LEU A 78 -10.96 9.19 -23.82
C LEU A 78 -12.17 9.72 -24.59
N GLY A 79 -12.10 10.97 -25.03
CA GLY A 79 -13.14 11.58 -25.87
C GLY A 79 -13.06 11.10 -27.32
N THR A 80 -14.08 11.42 -28.11
CA THR A 80 -14.14 11.15 -29.56
C THR A 80 -13.00 11.80 -30.34
N ASP A 81 -12.38 12.84 -29.79
CA ASP A 81 -11.25 13.55 -30.39
C ASP A 81 -9.89 12.88 -30.09
N ASN A 82 -9.87 11.66 -29.54
CA ASN A 82 -8.68 10.96 -29.05
C ASN A 82 -7.89 11.74 -27.99
N LYS A 83 -8.56 12.64 -27.26
CA LYS A 83 -7.98 13.40 -26.15
C LYS A 83 -8.50 12.87 -24.82
N TRP A 84 -7.60 12.74 -23.86
CA TRP A 84 -7.94 12.44 -22.48
C TRP A 84 -8.56 13.66 -21.81
N SER A 85 -9.71 13.44 -21.18
CA SER A 85 -10.48 14.48 -20.49
C SER A 85 -10.91 13.98 -19.11
N ALA A 86 -10.99 14.89 -18.14
CA ALA A 86 -11.47 14.57 -16.80
C ALA A 86 -12.95 14.16 -16.83
N ILE A 87 -13.34 13.29 -15.89
CA ILE A 87 -14.75 12.89 -15.70
C ILE A 87 -15.62 14.11 -15.40
N SER A 88 -16.70 14.25 -16.15
CA SER A 88 -17.69 15.32 -15.99
C SER A 88 -18.78 14.93 -14.98
N THR A 89 -19.58 15.90 -14.52
CA THR A 89 -20.76 15.63 -13.68
C THR A 89 -21.81 14.76 -14.36
N THR A 90 -21.77 14.61 -15.69
CA THR A 90 -22.73 13.81 -16.46
C THR A 90 -22.41 12.32 -16.48
N ASP A 91 -21.17 11.95 -16.13
CA ASP A 91 -20.67 10.58 -16.13
C ASP A 91 -20.92 9.91 -14.76
N ILE A 92 -22.20 9.73 -14.40
CA ILE A 92 -22.64 9.33 -13.04
C ILE A 92 -22.23 7.88 -12.68
N ASN A 93 -22.07 7.02 -13.68
CA ASN A 93 -21.85 5.58 -13.49
C ASN A 93 -20.38 5.15 -13.63
N ILE A 94 -19.43 6.09 -13.53
CA ILE A 94 -18.00 5.79 -13.61
C ILE A 94 -17.40 5.80 -12.20
N GLY A 95 -16.88 4.64 -11.78
CA GLY A 95 -16.25 4.48 -10.48
C GLY A 95 -15.13 3.44 -10.52
N SER A 96 -14.28 3.45 -9.50
CA SER A 96 -13.23 2.44 -9.38
C SER A 96 -13.81 1.09 -8.93
N ILE A 97 -13.06 0.02 -9.24
CA ILE A 97 -13.24 -1.27 -8.61
C ILE A 97 -13.09 -1.18 -7.08
N GLN A 98 -13.67 -2.14 -6.38
CA GLN A 98 -13.59 -2.23 -4.93
C GLN A 98 -12.13 -2.37 -4.47
N GLY A 99 -11.74 -1.57 -3.48
CA GLY A 99 -10.42 -1.68 -2.86
C GLY A 99 -9.26 -1.35 -3.82
N ILE A 100 -9.45 -0.37 -4.71
CA ILE A 100 -8.47 0.03 -5.73
C ILE A 100 -7.05 0.22 -5.19
N GLY A 101 -6.92 0.71 -3.95
CA GLY A 101 -5.63 0.89 -3.27
C GLY A 101 -4.85 -0.42 -3.06
N GLN A 102 -5.46 -1.58 -3.21
CA GLN A 102 -4.75 -2.88 -3.16
C GLN A 102 -4.82 -3.63 -4.50
N THR A 103 -5.98 -3.58 -5.15
CA THR A 103 -6.27 -4.34 -6.38
C THR A 103 -5.58 -3.77 -7.61
N PHE A 104 -5.05 -2.54 -7.56
CA PHE A 104 -4.22 -2.04 -8.65
C PHE A 104 -2.91 -2.84 -8.84
N VAL A 105 -2.44 -3.56 -7.81
CA VAL A 105 -1.18 -4.32 -7.85
C VAL A 105 -1.44 -5.76 -8.30
N GLN A 106 -0.76 -6.20 -9.36
CA GLN A 106 -0.88 -7.58 -9.82
C GLN A 106 -0.03 -8.54 -9.01
N GLN A 107 1.23 -8.17 -8.80
CA GLN A 107 2.20 -8.95 -8.04
C GLN A 107 3.11 -8.01 -7.26
N LEU A 108 3.39 -8.37 -6.02
CA LEU A 108 4.29 -7.68 -5.11
C LEU A 108 5.35 -8.66 -4.64
N LYS A 109 6.60 -8.36 -5.00
CA LYS A 109 7.79 -9.06 -4.54
C LYS A 109 8.63 -8.15 -3.66
N VAL A 110 9.14 -8.69 -2.57
CA VAL A 110 10.07 -8.01 -1.68
C VAL A 110 11.33 -8.83 -1.58
N THR A 111 12.43 -8.23 -2.00
CA THR A 111 13.76 -8.82 -1.94
C THR A 111 14.61 -7.98 -1.02
N VAL A 112 15.45 -8.63 -0.22
CA VAL A 112 16.38 -7.99 0.70
C VAL A 112 17.76 -8.58 0.44
N GLY A 113 18.68 -7.76 -0.07
CA GLY A 113 19.94 -8.20 -0.66
C GLY A 113 19.65 -9.04 -1.92
N ASN A 114 20.15 -10.27 -1.94
CA ASN A 114 19.92 -11.22 -3.03
C ASN A 114 18.84 -12.26 -2.70
N ASN A 115 18.16 -12.13 -1.56
CA ASN A 115 17.17 -13.10 -1.10
C ASN A 115 15.75 -12.55 -1.27
N GLU A 116 14.88 -13.32 -1.92
CA GLU A 116 13.44 -13.04 -1.97
C GLU A 116 12.81 -13.40 -0.62
N LEU A 117 12.28 -12.40 0.09
CA LEU A 117 11.61 -12.62 1.37
C LEU A 117 10.10 -12.83 1.21
N TYR A 118 9.53 -12.30 0.13
CA TYR A 118 8.10 -12.38 -0.11
C TYR A 118 7.77 -12.29 -1.59
N ASP A 119 6.85 -13.15 -2.02
CA ASP A 119 6.16 -13.08 -3.30
C ASP A 119 4.67 -13.31 -3.08
N SER A 120 3.85 -12.39 -3.57
CA SER A 120 2.40 -12.52 -3.53
C SER A 120 1.84 -13.50 -4.56
N GLY A 121 2.62 -13.85 -5.59
CA GLY A 121 2.12 -14.46 -6.82
C GLY A 121 1.36 -13.48 -7.72
N THR A 122 0.97 -13.93 -8.91
CA THR A 122 0.30 -13.14 -9.96
C THR A 122 -1.17 -12.83 -9.68
N LEU A 123 -1.77 -13.52 -8.69
CA LEU A 123 -3.19 -13.41 -8.32
C LEU A 123 -3.38 -12.63 -7.02
N TYR A 124 -2.50 -11.66 -6.74
CA TYR A 124 -2.58 -10.87 -5.51
C TYR A 124 -3.92 -10.15 -5.33
N LEU A 125 -4.53 -9.68 -6.44
CA LEU A 125 -5.81 -8.97 -6.41
C LEU A 125 -6.91 -9.82 -5.74
N TYR A 126 -7.01 -11.09 -6.12
CA TYR A 126 -8.01 -12.02 -5.58
C TYR A 126 -7.74 -12.32 -4.11
N LYS A 127 -6.48 -12.57 -3.76
CA LYS A 127 -6.07 -12.78 -2.37
C LYS A 127 -6.42 -11.58 -1.50
N ALA A 128 -6.15 -10.37 -1.97
CA ALA A 128 -6.46 -9.13 -1.25
C ALA A 128 -7.98 -8.97 -1.07
N TYR A 129 -8.75 -9.20 -2.13
CA TYR A 129 -10.21 -9.14 -2.07
C TYR A 129 -10.80 -10.12 -1.05
N ILE A 130 -10.44 -11.41 -1.13
CA ILE A 130 -10.92 -12.44 -0.21
C ILE A 130 -10.51 -12.14 1.24
N THR A 131 -9.26 -11.67 1.45
CA THR A 131 -8.78 -11.29 2.78
C THR A 131 -9.60 -10.13 3.34
N ASN A 132 -9.89 -9.11 2.53
CA ASN A 132 -10.68 -7.96 2.94
C ASN A 132 -12.10 -8.37 3.35
N GLU A 133 -12.70 -9.32 2.63
CA GLU A 133 -14.04 -9.79 2.92
C GLU A 133 -14.14 -10.69 4.16
N LEU A 134 -13.20 -11.62 4.32
CA LEU A 134 -13.31 -12.67 5.34
C LEU A 134 -12.55 -12.37 6.63
N SER A 135 -11.53 -11.50 6.59
CA SER A 135 -10.60 -11.35 7.73
C SER A 135 -10.93 -10.18 8.64
N PHE A 136 -11.66 -9.16 8.16
CA PHE A 136 -11.89 -7.94 8.92
C PHE A 136 -13.32 -7.82 9.44
N PRO A 137 -13.52 -7.37 10.68
CA PRO A 137 -14.83 -7.03 11.20
C PRO A 137 -15.39 -5.75 10.55
N ASP A 138 -16.72 -5.59 10.59
CA ASP A 138 -17.44 -4.50 9.90
C ASP A 138 -16.99 -3.08 10.33
N ASN A 139 -16.54 -2.90 11.58
CA ASN A 139 -16.00 -1.63 12.06
C ASN A 139 -14.67 -1.25 11.38
N VAL A 140 -13.83 -2.23 11.04
CA VAL A 140 -12.57 -2.02 10.33
C VAL A 140 -12.85 -1.80 8.84
N LYS A 141 -13.83 -2.53 8.28
CA LYS A 141 -14.27 -2.36 6.89
C LYS A 141 -14.79 -0.96 6.59
N SER A 142 -15.59 -0.38 7.48
CA SER A 142 -16.18 0.95 7.31
C SER A 142 -15.20 2.10 7.49
N ASN A 143 -14.17 1.93 8.33
CA ASN A 143 -13.22 3.01 8.66
C ASN A 143 -11.87 2.84 7.96
N PHE A 144 -11.13 1.78 8.34
CA PHE A 144 -9.77 1.59 7.84
C PHE A 144 -9.77 1.18 6.37
N LEU A 145 -10.64 0.24 5.97
CA LEU A 145 -10.65 -0.17 4.56
C LEU A 145 -11.25 0.90 3.63
N ALA A 146 -11.97 1.90 4.14
CA ALA A 146 -12.34 3.06 3.33
C ALA A 146 -11.10 3.77 2.77
N SER A 147 -9.96 3.78 3.49
CA SER A 147 -8.69 4.37 3.02
C SER A 147 -8.03 3.62 1.84
N ILE A 148 -8.41 2.37 1.59
CA ILE A 148 -8.01 1.60 0.40
C ILE A 148 -9.06 1.67 -0.71
N GLY A 149 -10.16 2.41 -0.52
CA GLY A 149 -11.28 2.48 -1.45
C GLY A 149 -12.24 1.30 -1.37
N TYR A 150 -12.31 0.62 -0.22
CA TYR A 150 -13.28 -0.43 0.03
C TYR A 150 -14.52 0.15 0.72
N TYR A 151 -15.69 -0.06 0.11
CA TYR A 151 -16.99 0.31 0.68
C TYR A 151 -17.94 -0.87 0.59
N LYS A 152 -18.52 -1.28 1.73
CA LYS A 152 -19.47 -2.39 1.77
C LYS A 152 -20.62 -2.12 0.80
N SER A 153 -20.87 -3.06 -0.10
CA SER A 153 -21.98 -3.05 -1.04
C SER A 153 -22.97 -4.12 -0.63
N GLU A 154 -24.26 -3.80 -0.63
CA GLU A 154 -25.32 -4.75 -0.28
C GLU A 154 -25.72 -5.60 -1.48
N LYS A 155 -25.68 -4.97 -2.66
CA LYS A 155 -25.93 -5.62 -3.95
C LYS A 155 -24.74 -5.38 -4.85
N GLN A 156 -24.18 -6.46 -5.37
CA GLN A 156 -23.08 -6.38 -6.33
C GLN A 156 -23.61 -5.94 -7.70
N ASP A 157 -22.80 -5.18 -8.43
CA ASP A 157 -23.07 -4.75 -9.81
C ASP A 157 -24.33 -3.86 -10.02
N GLU A 158 -24.88 -3.28 -8.95
CA GLU A 158 -25.99 -2.32 -9.04
C GLU A 158 -25.48 -0.87 -8.92
N TYR A 159 -25.75 -0.03 -9.92
CA TYR A 159 -25.35 1.38 -9.93
C TYR A 159 -25.98 2.20 -8.78
N ALA A 160 -27.14 1.76 -8.28
CA ALA A 160 -27.84 2.41 -7.17
C ALA A 160 -27.28 2.01 -5.79
N ASP A 161 -26.35 1.05 -5.72
CA ASP A 161 -25.76 0.63 -4.45
C ASP A 161 -24.99 1.76 -3.78
N THR A 162 -25.20 1.90 -2.47
CA THR A 162 -24.59 2.99 -1.68
C THR A 162 -23.06 2.92 -1.65
N GLY A 163 -22.48 1.72 -1.71
CA GLY A 163 -21.04 1.51 -1.78
C GLY A 163 -20.47 1.94 -3.12
N PHE A 164 -21.15 1.60 -4.23
CA PHE A 164 -20.74 2.01 -5.57
C PHE A 164 -20.81 3.54 -5.76
N GLN A 165 -21.89 4.18 -5.32
CA GLN A 165 -22.03 5.64 -5.38
C GLN A 165 -20.93 6.36 -4.59
N LYS A 166 -20.55 5.83 -3.43
CA LYS A 166 -19.41 6.36 -2.65
C LYS A 166 -18.11 6.26 -3.45
N ARG A 167 -17.82 5.14 -4.11
CA ARG A 167 -16.64 5.00 -4.98
C ARG A 167 -16.65 5.98 -6.15
N CYS A 168 -17.79 6.20 -6.78
CA CYS A 168 -17.93 7.17 -7.88
C CYS A 168 -17.65 8.60 -7.39
N SER A 169 -18.17 8.97 -6.21
CA SER A 169 -17.99 10.31 -5.66
C SER A 169 -16.54 10.69 -5.35
N LEU A 170 -15.64 9.70 -5.16
CA LEU A 170 -14.21 9.94 -4.97
C LEU A 170 -13.52 10.52 -6.22
N PHE A 171 -14.01 10.17 -7.41
CA PHE A 171 -13.43 10.60 -8.69
C PHE A 171 -14.29 11.63 -9.42
N ALA A 172 -15.44 12.00 -8.85
CA ALA A 172 -16.34 12.99 -9.43
C ALA A 172 -15.61 14.31 -9.69
N ASN A 173 -15.89 14.92 -10.85
CA ASN A 173 -15.27 16.16 -11.33
C ASN A 173 -13.76 16.07 -11.55
N GLY A 174 -13.24 14.89 -11.90
CA GLY A 174 -11.81 14.70 -12.16
C GLY A 174 -10.94 14.84 -10.91
N LYS A 175 -11.52 14.66 -9.72
CA LYS A 175 -10.76 14.71 -8.47
C LYS A 175 -9.72 13.59 -8.43
N ARG A 176 -8.56 13.94 -7.90
CA ARG A 176 -7.53 12.97 -7.53
C ARG A 176 -7.86 12.44 -6.15
N SER A 177 -8.01 11.13 -6.05
CA SER A 177 -8.37 10.45 -4.82
C SER A 177 -7.13 9.80 -4.19
N PRO A 178 -6.80 10.13 -2.94
CA PRO A 178 -5.68 9.52 -2.24
C PRO A 178 -6.08 8.17 -1.62
N TYR A 179 -5.17 7.21 -1.70
CA TYR A 179 -5.30 5.87 -1.14
C TYR A 179 -4.06 5.48 -0.36
N ILE A 180 -4.25 4.70 0.69
CA ILE A 180 -3.17 4.18 1.54
C ILE A 180 -3.16 2.67 1.43
N LYS A 181 -2.19 2.11 0.71
CA LYS A 181 -1.97 0.66 0.69
C LYS A 181 -1.10 0.25 1.87
N MET A 182 -1.64 -0.61 2.72
CA MET A 182 -0.83 -1.36 3.68
C MET A 182 0.10 -2.30 2.92
N SER A 183 1.40 -2.24 3.19
CA SER A 183 2.33 -3.23 2.64
C SER A 183 1.90 -4.62 3.14
N CYS A 184 1.77 -5.61 2.24
CA CYS A 184 1.35 -6.98 2.61
C CYS A 184 2.39 -7.69 3.51
N CYS A 185 3.48 -7.00 3.83
CA CYS A 185 4.63 -7.45 4.60
C CYS A 185 4.38 -7.63 6.09
N LYS A 186 3.14 -7.50 6.60
CA LYS A 186 2.81 -7.86 7.98
C LYS A 186 3.26 -9.30 8.31
N LYS A 187 3.21 -10.20 7.31
CA LYS A 187 3.68 -11.59 7.40
C LYS A 187 5.21 -11.78 7.41
N ILE A 188 6.00 -10.81 6.94
CA ILE A 188 7.47 -10.88 6.97
C ILE A 188 7.99 -10.63 8.40
N ASN A 189 7.32 -9.74 9.15
CA ASN A 189 7.69 -9.43 10.53
C ASN A 189 7.40 -10.60 11.49
N GLU A 190 6.40 -11.43 11.18
CA GLU A 190 6.08 -12.66 11.95
C GLU A 190 7.10 -13.78 11.71
N ASN A 191 7.72 -13.84 10.53
CA ASN A 191 8.61 -14.94 10.15
C ASN A 191 10.11 -14.61 10.28
N SER A 192 10.53 -13.34 10.25
CA SER A 192 11.94 -12.95 10.37
C SER A 192 12.15 -11.45 10.69
N PRO A 193 12.06 -11.01 11.96
CA PRO A 193 12.18 -9.61 12.34
C PRO A 193 13.60 -9.01 12.17
N LEU A 194 14.63 -9.84 11.90
CA LEU A 194 16.05 -9.45 11.98
C LEU A 194 16.74 -9.18 10.62
N ALA A 195 16.08 -9.39 9.49
CA ALA A 195 16.76 -9.44 8.19
C ALA A 195 17.03 -8.07 7.51
N LEU A 196 16.46 -6.97 8.02
CA LEU A 196 16.38 -5.69 7.29
C LEU A 196 17.48 -4.67 7.63
N ASN A 197 18.25 -4.88 8.70
CA ASN A 197 19.24 -3.88 9.15
C ASN A 197 20.55 -3.88 8.35
N SER A 198 20.80 -4.87 7.48
CA SER A 198 22.10 -5.03 6.79
C SER A 198 22.03 -5.16 5.27
N ALA A 199 20.83 -5.07 4.68
CA ALA A 199 20.68 -5.41 3.27
C ALA A 199 19.72 -4.46 2.51
N LEU A 200 20.09 -4.22 1.26
CA LEU A 200 19.38 -3.40 0.30
C LEU A 200 18.00 -4.00 0.02
N SER A 201 16.90 -3.30 0.29
CA SER A 201 15.57 -3.83 -0.02
C SER A 201 15.07 -3.31 -1.37
N ILE A 202 14.74 -4.23 -2.27
CA ILE A 202 14.14 -3.92 -3.57
C ILE A 202 12.70 -4.43 -3.54
N PHE A 203 11.78 -3.50 -3.69
CA PHE A 203 10.36 -3.77 -3.92
C PHE A 203 10.12 -3.80 -5.41
N THR A 204 9.63 -4.93 -5.90
CA THR A 204 9.22 -5.08 -7.29
C THR A 204 7.72 -5.23 -7.31
N SER A 205 7.01 -4.26 -7.88
CA SER A 205 5.57 -4.36 -8.12
C SER A 205 5.31 -4.38 -9.62
N SER A 206 4.77 -5.49 -10.14
CA SER A 206 4.28 -5.55 -11.51
C SER A 206 2.86 -5.00 -11.56
N PHE A 207 2.60 -4.08 -12.49
CA PHE A 207 1.26 -3.56 -12.77
C PHE A 207 0.89 -3.91 -14.20
N GLN A 208 -0.37 -4.29 -14.39
CA GLN A 208 -0.99 -4.38 -15.70
C GLN A 208 -2.20 -3.45 -15.66
N LEU A 209 -2.02 -2.21 -16.11
CA LEU A 209 -3.11 -1.25 -16.28
C LEU A 209 -3.81 -1.54 -17.62
N LYS A 210 -4.41 -2.73 -17.74
CA LYS A 210 -5.30 -3.02 -18.87
C LYS A 210 -6.61 -2.29 -18.60
N ASN A 211 -6.85 -1.17 -19.31
CA ASN A 211 -8.12 -0.47 -19.48
C ASN A 211 -9.21 -0.85 -18.45
N LEU A 212 -9.09 -0.34 -17.22
CA LEU A 212 -10.11 -0.49 -16.18
C LEU A 212 -11.21 0.58 -16.35
N ALA A 213 -11.75 0.68 -17.56
CA ALA A 213 -13.07 1.24 -17.79
C ALA A 213 -13.98 0.05 -18.10
N GLN A 214 -14.83 -0.37 -17.15
CA GLN A 214 -16.00 -1.16 -17.51
C GLN A 214 -16.90 -0.26 -18.36
N ILE A 215 -16.69 -0.29 -19.67
CA ILE A 215 -17.74 0.01 -20.64
C ILE A 215 -18.35 -1.36 -20.97
N ILE A 216 -19.31 -1.79 -20.15
CA ILE A 216 -20.28 -2.77 -20.61
C ILE A 216 -21.42 -1.94 -21.20
N ASN A 217 -21.28 -1.61 -22.49
CA ASN A 217 -22.44 -1.28 -23.30
C ASN A 217 -23.23 -2.59 -23.49
N GLY A 218 -24.43 -2.62 -22.92
CA GLY A 218 -25.39 -3.71 -22.97
C GLY A 218 -26.56 -3.38 -22.09
#